data_AF-A0A8J3EG92-F1
#
_entry.id   AF-A0A8J3EG92-F1
#
_cell.length_a   1.000
_cell.length_b   1.000
_cell.length_c   1.000
_cell.angle_alpha   90.00
_cell.angle_beta   90.00
_cell.angle_gamma   90.00
#
_symmetry.space_group_name_H-M   'P 1'
#
loop_
_entity.id
_entity.type
_entity.pdbx_description
1 polymer ?
#
loop_
_entity_poly.entity_id
_entity_poly.type
_entity_poly.pdbx_seq_one_letter_code
_entity_poly.pdbx_strand_id
1 'polypeptide(L)'
;MRLSHAVLSLGLMGLAACSGREDGPRLHYLKTNSGTPEEFAIVPNKALQSPPDYNTLPAPTPGSANRTDQTPEADAVAALGGNPARLSEAGTPGQGALVNRASRFGRDPQIREQLAAEDGAFRRRKAIFNWKIVPEDQYYDAYRREWLDARGALDAWRRAGVRTPSAPPEGYE
;
A
#
# COMPACT_ATOMS: atom_id res chain seq x y z
N MET A 1 18.01 -40.65 28.10
CA MET A 1 16.73 -40.00 27.73
C MET A 1 16.71 -38.48 27.97
N ARG A 2 17.26 -37.94 29.06
CA ARG A 2 17.17 -36.48 29.35
C ARG A 2 17.95 -35.58 28.38
N LEU A 3 19.11 -36.04 27.89
CA LEU A 3 19.95 -35.29 26.94
C LEU A 3 19.33 -35.20 25.55
N SER A 4 18.72 -36.28 25.06
CA SER A 4 18.05 -36.30 23.76
C SER A 4 16.81 -35.39 23.72
N HIS A 5 16.09 -35.25 24.85
CA HIS A 5 14.98 -34.30 24.94
C HIS A 5 15.48 -32.85 24.96
N ALA A 6 16.60 -32.56 25.64
CA ALA A 6 17.19 -31.22 25.67
C ALA A 6 17.70 -30.76 24.29
N VAL A 7 18.32 -31.66 23.53
CA VAL A 7 18.76 -31.38 22.14
C VAL A 7 17.56 -31.15 21.23
N LEU A 8 16.49 -31.95 21.38
CA LEU A 8 15.27 -31.79 20.60
C LEU A 8 14.58 -30.45 20.90
N SER A 9 14.46 -30.07 22.18
CA SER A 9 13.83 -28.81 22.58
C SER A 9 14.64 -27.59 22.14
N LEU A 10 15.98 -27.66 22.18
CA LEU A 10 16.85 -26.59 21.70
C LEU A 10 16.76 -26.45 20.16
N GLY A 11 16.67 -27.57 19.43
CA GLY A 11 16.47 -27.57 17.99
C GLY A 11 15.12 -26.98 17.56
N LEU A 12 14.04 -27.33 18.27
CA LEU A 12 12.70 -26.75 18.06
C LEU A 12 12.67 -25.24 18.31
N MET A 13 13.37 -24.76 19.34
CA MET A 13 13.52 -23.32 19.62
C MET A 13 14.31 -22.58 18.54
N GLY A 14 15.38 -23.19 18.02
CA GLY A 14 16.16 -22.63 16.91
C GLY A 14 15.36 -22.52 15.61
N LEU A 15 14.55 -23.54 15.28
CA LEU A 15 13.67 -23.54 14.12
C LEU A 15 12.56 -22.47 14.23
N ALA A 16 12.02 -22.23 15.43
CA ALA A 16 11.04 -21.18 15.68
C ALA A 16 11.64 -19.76 15.66
N ALA A 17 12.95 -19.61 15.89
CA ALA A 17 13.63 -18.31 15.78
C ALA A 17 13.85 -17.88 14.32
N CYS A 18 13.96 -18.84 13.40
CA CYS A 18 14.10 -18.59 11.96
C CYS A 18 12.76 -18.56 11.21
N SER A 19 11.62 -18.82 11.85
CA SER A 19 10.31 -18.54 11.26
C SER A 19 10.04 -17.04 11.33
N GLY A 20 10.79 -16.30 10.51
CA GLY A 20 10.60 -14.89 10.26
C GLY A 20 9.19 -14.65 9.78
N ARG A 21 8.31 -14.24 10.69
CA ARG A 21 7.05 -13.60 10.33
C ARG A 21 7.43 -12.26 9.74
N GLU A 22 7.54 -12.23 8.41
CA GLU A 22 7.75 -11.02 7.63
C GLU A 22 6.76 -9.94 8.08
N ASP A 23 7.31 -8.82 8.52
CA ASP A 23 6.70 -7.52 8.78
C ASP A 23 5.53 -7.49 9.77
N GLY A 24 5.86 -7.73 11.05
CA GLY A 24 5.03 -7.33 12.18
C GLY A 24 3.63 -7.96 12.22
N PRO A 25 2.76 -7.54 13.15
CA PRO A 25 1.37 -7.92 13.08
C PRO A 25 0.71 -7.24 11.88
N ARG A 26 0.32 -8.04 10.87
CA ARG A 26 -0.59 -7.61 9.80
C ARG A 26 -1.91 -7.23 10.45
N LEU A 27 -2.35 -6.00 10.23
CA LEU A 27 -3.58 -5.47 10.83
C LEU A 27 -4.78 -5.69 9.91
N HIS A 28 -4.58 -5.58 8.60
CA HIS A 28 -5.59 -5.90 7.61
C HIS A 28 -5.56 -7.36 7.20
N TYR A 29 -6.74 -7.95 7.09
CA TYR A 29 -6.93 -9.26 6.48
C TYR A 29 -7.60 -9.07 5.12
N LEU A 30 -6.78 -8.94 4.07
CA LEU A 30 -7.25 -8.68 2.70
C LEU A 30 -7.68 -9.96 1.96
N LYS A 31 -7.72 -11.12 2.62
CA LYS A 31 -8.14 -12.36 1.96
C LYS A 31 -9.66 -12.47 1.99
N THR A 32 -10.28 -12.16 0.86
CA THR A 32 -11.64 -12.59 0.55
C THR A 32 -11.56 -14.04 0.07
N ASN A 33 -11.40 -14.99 1.00
CA ASN A 33 -11.43 -16.43 0.70
C ASN A 33 -12.87 -16.87 0.36
N SER A 34 -13.51 -16.20 -0.60
CA SER A 34 -14.75 -16.65 -1.20
C SER A 34 -14.42 -17.85 -2.06
N GLY A 35 -15.06 -19.00 -1.83
CA GLY A 35 -14.93 -20.19 -2.67
C GLY A 35 -15.53 -20.02 -4.08
N THR A 36 -15.75 -18.79 -4.51
CA THR A 36 -16.30 -18.40 -5.80
C THR A 36 -15.17 -17.94 -6.72
N PRO A 37 -15.23 -18.21 -8.03
CA PRO A 37 -14.31 -17.61 -8.98
C PRO A 37 -14.31 -16.09 -8.82
N GLU A 38 -13.13 -15.49 -8.71
CA GLU A 38 -12.98 -14.03 -8.66
C GLU A 38 -12.81 -13.50 -10.08
N GLU A 39 -13.76 -12.70 -10.55
CA GLU A 39 -13.77 -12.17 -11.91
C GLU A 39 -12.67 -11.15 -12.20
N PHE A 40 -12.06 -10.56 -11.16
CA PHE A 40 -10.95 -9.61 -11.29
C PHE A 40 -9.56 -10.27 -11.17
N ALA A 41 -9.50 -11.57 -10.85
CA ALA A 41 -8.23 -12.32 -10.81
C ALA A 41 -7.65 -12.52 -12.20
N ILE A 42 -8.53 -12.62 -13.20
CA ILE A 42 -8.16 -12.85 -14.59
C ILE A 42 -8.20 -11.51 -15.30
N VAL A 43 -7.03 -10.89 -15.41
CA VAL A 43 -6.84 -9.70 -16.21
C VAL A 43 -6.46 -10.14 -17.63
N PRO A 44 -7.34 -9.99 -18.64
CA PRO A 44 -6.99 -10.34 -20.01
C PRO A 44 -5.87 -9.43 -20.49
N ASN A 45 -4.82 -9.99 -21.07
CA ASN A 45 -3.73 -9.20 -21.65
C ASN A 45 -4.18 -8.46 -22.91
N LYS A 46 -3.49 -7.38 -23.25
CA LYS A 46 -3.67 -6.70 -24.54
C LYS A 46 -3.28 -7.64 -25.69
N ALA A 47 -3.82 -7.37 -26.87
CA ALA A 47 -3.48 -8.13 -28.07
C ALA A 47 -1.97 -8.12 -28.32
N LEU A 48 -1.44 -9.27 -28.74
CA LEU A 48 -0.03 -9.42 -29.11
C LEU A 48 0.30 -8.47 -30.28
N GLN A 49 1.44 -7.79 -30.18
CA GLN A 49 1.96 -6.94 -31.26
C GLN A 49 2.94 -7.75 -32.10
N SER A 50 2.62 -7.94 -33.38
CA SER A 50 3.55 -8.52 -34.34
C SER A 50 4.66 -7.52 -34.69
N PRO A 51 5.92 -7.97 -34.79
CA PRO A 51 6.99 -7.12 -35.28
C PRO A 51 6.79 -6.79 -36.77
N PRO A 52 7.35 -5.67 -37.27
CA PRO A 52 7.28 -5.31 -38.69
C PRO A 52 7.96 -6.34 -39.61
N ASP A 53 8.99 -7.02 -39.11
CA ASP A 53 9.70 -8.10 -39.80
C ASP A 53 10.09 -9.19 -38.78
N TYR A 54 9.99 -10.45 -39.20
CA TYR A 54 10.37 -11.63 -38.41
C TYR A 54 11.81 -12.07 -38.68
N ASN A 55 12.45 -11.56 -39.73
CA ASN A 55 13.83 -11.89 -40.07
C ASN A 55 14.83 -11.01 -39.30
N THR A 56 14.45 -9.77 -38.97
CA THR A 56 15.24 -8.86 -38.12
C THR A 56 14.52 -8.58 -36.81
N LEU A 57 14.57 -9.54 -35.88
CA LEU A 57 14.01 -9.34 -34.55
C LEU A 57 14.82 -8.27 -33.80
N PRO A 58 14.17 -7.23 -33.23
CA PRO A 58 14.85 -6.27 -32.38
C PRO A 58 15.43 -6.99 -31.15
N ALA A 59 16.59 -6.53 -30.68
CA ALA A 59 17.20 -7.08 -29.48
C ALA A 59 16.23 -6.97 -28.28
N PRO A 60 16.10 -8.01 -27.44
CA PRO A 60 15.24 -7.94 -26.28
C PRO A 60 15.69 -6.82 -25.35
N THR A 61 14.74 -6.17 -24.67
CA THR A 61 15.00 -5.13 -23.67
C THR A 61 14.66 -5.65 -22.26
N PRO A 62 15.57 -6.38 -21.58
CA PRO A 62 15.35 -6.85 -20.22
C PRO A 62 14.99 -5.71 -19.27
N GLY A 63 13.99 -5.92 -18.42
CA GLY A 63 13.52 -4.93 -17.45
C GLY A 63 12.60 -3.83 -18.01
N SER A 64 12.36 -3.81 -19.32
CA SER A 64 11.32 -2.95 -19.90
C SER A 64 9.92 -3.50 -19.60
N ALA A 65 8.93 -2.61 -19.51
CA ALA A 65 7.54 -3.01 -19.37
C ALA A 65 7.09 -3.84 -20.57
N ASN A 66 6.33 -4.91 -20.30
CA ASN A 66 5.79 -5.73 -21.37
C ASN A 66 4.65 -4.99 -22.09
N ARG A 67 4.64 -5.05 -23.42
CA ARG A 67 3.68 -4.34 -24.27
C ARG A 67 2.26 -4.90 -24.19
N THR A 68 2.13 -6.16 -23.77
CA THR A 68 0.82 -6.81 -23.62
C THR A 68 0.20 -6.64 -22.25
N ASP A 69 0.93 -6.07 -21.30
CA ASP A 69 0.41 -5.85 -19.95
C ASP A 69 -0.69 -4.79 -19.99
N GLN A 70 -1.68 -4.93 -19.10
CA GLN A 70 -2.74 -3.94 -18.95
C GLN A 70 -2.18 -2.65 -18.35
N THR A 71 -2.58 -1.51 -18.91
CA THR A 71 -2.23 -0.18 -18.39
C THR A 71 -3.50 0.65 -18.27
N PRO A 72 -4.39 0.33 -17.30
CA PRO A 72 -5.76 0.82 -17.27
C PRO A 72 -5.86 2.35 -17.25
N GLU A 73 -4.97 3.03 -16.51
CA GLU A 73 -4.92 4.49 -16.49
C GLU A 73 -4.54 5.08 -17.85
N ALA A 74 -3.51 4.52 -18.51
CA ALA A 74 -3.09 4.97 -19.84
C ALA A 74 -4.16 4.70 -20.90
N ASP A 75 -4.85 3.57 -20.79
CA ASP A 75 -5.93 3.19 -21.72
C ASP A 75 -7.15 4.09 -21.53
N ALA A 76 -7.51 4.42 -20.28
CA ALA A 76 -8.55 5.39 -19.98
C ALA A 76 -8.20 6.79 -20.52
N VAL A 77 -6.95 7.25 -20.31
CA VAL A 77 -6.48 8.54 -20.86
C VAL A 77 -6.59 8.55 -22.38
N ALA A 78 -6.14 7.50 -23.07
CA ALA A 78 -6.25 7.39 -24.53
C ALA A 78 -7.70 7.38 -25.01
N ALA A 79 -8.59 6.63 -24.34
CA ALA A 79 -10.02 6.57 -24.67
C ALA A 79 -10.73 7.92 -24.47
N LEU A 80 -10.31 8.71 -23.48
CA LEU A 80 -10.80 10.06 -23.21
C LEU A 80 -10.15 11.14 -24.10
N GLY A 81 -9.28 10.76 -25.05
CA GLY A 81 -8.63 11.67 -26.00
C GLY A 81 -7.38 12.39 -25.47
N GLY A 82 -6.84 11.95 -24.33
CA GLY A 82 -5.58 12.43 -23.78
C GLY A 82 -4.35 11.71 -24.35
N ASN A 83 -3.16 12.20 -23.99
CA ASN A 83 -1.89 11.57 -24.35
C ASN A 83 -1.36 10.67 -23.20
N PRO A 84 -1.37 9.33 -23.34
CA PRO A 84 -0.92 8.42 -22.29
C PRO A 84 0.57 8.56 -21.96
N ALA A 85 1.41 9.07 -22.88
CA ALA A 85 2.84 9.28 -22.62
C ALA A 85 3.08 10.29 -21.47
N ARG A 86 2.12 11.18 -21.20
CA ARG A 86 2.18 12.13 -20.09
C ARG A 86 2.13 11.45 -18.71
N LEU A 87 1.64 10.22 -18.61
CA LEU A 87 1.65 9.46 -17.34
C LEU A 87 3.07 9.00 -16.96
N SER A 88 3.96 8.88 -17.94
CA SER A 88 5.37 8.51 -17.71
C SER A 88 6.27 9.72 -17.38
N GLU A 89 5.78 10.94 -17.58
CA GLU A 89 6.50 12.14 -17.14
C GLU A 89 6.48 12.18 -15.61
N ALA A 90 7.67 12.06 -15.03
CA ALA A 90 7.88 12.13 -13.59
C ALA A 90 7.46 13.51 -13.05
N GLY A 91 6.21 13.61 -12.63
CA GLY A 91 5.67 14.73 -11.88
C GLY A 91 4.91 15.75 -12.73
N THR A 92 3.73 16.10 -12.25
CA THR A 92 2.96 17.24 -12.78
C THR A 92 3.80 18.51 -12.68
N PRO A 93 3.87 19.36 -13.72
CA PRO A 93 4.57 20.64 -13.65
C PRO A 93 4.13 21.45 -12.41
N GLY A 94 5.07 21.74 -11.51
CA GLY A 94 4.82 22.52 -10.28
C GLY A 94 4.84 21.75 -8.96
N GLN A 95 4.78 20.41 -8.96
CA GLN A 95 4.86 19.62 -7.72
C GLN A 95 6.18 19.82 -6.98
N GLY A 96 7.31 19.86 -7.70
CA GLY A 96 8.62 20.10 -7.10
C GLY A 96 8.72 21.47 -6.41
N ALA A 97 8.12 22.51 -6.99
CA ALA A 97 8.10 23.84 -6.38
C ALA A 97 7.27 23.89 -5.08
N LEU A 98 6.14 23.16 -5.04
CA LEU A 98 5.33 23.03 -3.83
C LEU A 98 6.08 22.27 -2.73
N VAL A 99 6.70 21.13 -3.07
CA VAL A 99 7.49 20.32 -2.12
C VAL A 99 8.66 21.13 -1.57
N ASN A 100 9.38 21.86 -2.43
CA ASN A 100 10.47 22.75 -2.00
C ASN A 100 9.98 23.87 -1.08
N ARG A 101 8.84 24.49 -1.41
CA ARG A 101 8.23 25.54 -0.57
C ARG A 101 7.74 25.00 0.78
N ALA A 102 7.18 23.80 0.82
CA ALA A 102 6.74 23.16 2.06
C ALA A 102 7.94 22.74 2.92
N SER A 103 9.01 22.25 2.30
CA SER A 103 10.24 21.79 2.97
C SER A 103 11.16 22.93 3.42
N ARG A 104 10.78 24.19 3.25
CA ARG A 104 11.61 25.37 3.53
C ARG A 104 12.11 25.48 4.98
N PHE A 105 11.38 24.87 5.91
CA PHE A 105 11.74 24.86 7.33
C PHE A 105 12.58 23.64 7.74
N GLY A 106 13.06 22.87 6.75
CA GLY A 106 13.77 21.61 6.96
C GLY A 106 12.83 20.41 6.90
N ARG A 107 13.37 19.29 6.43
CA ARG A 107 12.74 17.97 6.49
C ARG A 107 13.80 16.98 6.96
N ASP A 108 13.47 16.17 7.96
CA ASP A 108 14.31 15.04 8.31
C ASP A 108 14.29 14.02 7.15
N PRO A 109 15.45 13.72 6.52
CA PRO A 109 15.51 12.74 5.45
C PRO A 109 15.19 11.32 5.90
N GLN A 110 15.33 11.00 7.20
CA GLN A 110 15.12 9.69 7.81
C GLN A 110 13.73 9.53 8.44
N ILE A 111 12.85 10.53 8.30
CA ILE A 111 11.53 10.52 8.96
C ILE A 111 10.67 9.32 8.55
N ARG A 112 10.86 8.80 7.33
CA ARG A 112 10.08 7.65 6.84
C ARG A 112 10.50 6.37 7.56
N GLU A 113 11.80 6.15 7.68
CA GLU A 113 12.40 5.03 8.39
C GLU A 113 12.06 5.09 9.88
N GLN A 114 12.14 6.28 10.48
CA GLN A 114 11.75 6.49 11.87
C GLN A 114 10.27 6.17 12.09
N LEU A 115 9.35 6.75 11.29
CA LEU A 115 7.92 6.48 11.40
C LEU A 115 7.61 5.00 11.21
N ALA A 116 8.26 4.33 10.25
CA ALA A 116 8.07 2.89 10.04
C ALA A 116 8.51 2.07 11.27
N ALA A 117 9.63 2.42 11.91
CA ALA A 117 10.11 1.76 13.10
C ALA A 117 9.20 2.01 14.31
N GLU A 118 8.76 3.26 14.51
CA GLU A 118 7.85 3.66 15.60
C GLU A 118 6.48 3.02 15.45
N ASP A 119 5.93 3.01 14.23
CA ASP A 119 4.67 2.37 13.90
C ASP A 119 4.72 0.85 14.13
N GLY A 120 5.80 0.19 13.70
CA GLY A 120 6.02 -1.23 14.00
C GLY A 120 6.06 -1.50 15.51
N ALA A 121 6.72 -0.64 16.29
CA ALA A 121 6.75 -0.75 17.75
C ALA A 121 5.38 -0.51 18.39
N PHE A 122 4.60 0.46 17.89
CA PHE A 122 3.24 0.73 18.32
C PHE A 122 2.33 -0.47 18.08
N ARG A 123 2.33 -1.03 16.87
CA ARG A 123 1.55 -2.21 16.50
C ARG A 123 1.88 -3.42 17.38
N ARG A 124 3.17 -3.65 17.67
CA ARG A 124 3.60 -4.72 18.61
C ARG A 124 3.00 -4.54 20.01
N ARG A 125 3.01 -3.31 20.55
CA ARG A 125 2.43 -3.03 21.88
C ARG A 125 0.91 -3.24 21.89
N LYS A 126 0.21 -2.88 20.81
CA LYS A 126 -1.24 -3.08 20.68
C LYS A 126 -1.64 -4.54 20.55
N ALA A 127 -0.83 -5.34 19.85
CA ALA A 127 -1.10 -6.76 19.65
C ALA A 127 -1.04 -7.60 20.94
N ILE A 128 -0.22 -7.21 21.93
CA ILE A 128 -0.05 -7.95 23.19
C ILE A 128 -1.36 -8.01 24.01
N PHE A 129 -2.22 -6.99 23.89
CA PHE A 129 -3.46 -6.89 24.66
C PHE A 129 -4.71 -7.43 23.93
N ASN A 130 -4.60 -7.80 22.65
CA ASN A 130 -5.73 -8.21 21.80
C ASN A 130 -5.61 -9.67 21.34
N TRP A 131 -5.48 -10.62 22.27
CA TRP A 131 -5.50 -12.05 21.93
C TRP A 131 -6.92 -12.47 21.55
N LYS A 132 -7.20 -12.60 20.25
CA LYS A 132 -8.44 -13.18 19.71
C LYS A 132 -8.14 -14.56 19.13
N ILE A 133 -9.03 -15.53 19.38
CA ILE A 133 -8.93 -16.90 18.87
C ILE A 133 -9.19 -16.95 17.36
N VAL A 134 -10.05 -16.04 16.87
CA VAL A 134 -10.38 -15.89 15.44
C VAL A 134 -9.60 -14.68 14.89
N PRO A 135 -8.90 -14.82 13.75
CA PRO A 135 -8.28 -13.68 13.07
C PRO A 135 -9.36 -12.68 12.62
N GLU A 136 -9.21 -11.42 13.01
CA GLU A 136 -10.11 -10.32 12.62
C GLU A 136 -9.25 -9.13 12.17
N ASP A 137 -9.81 -8.22 11.37
CA ASP A 137 -9.15 -6.95 11.05
C ASP A 137 -9.08 -6.08 12.32
N GLN A 138 -7.85 -5.75 12.74
CA GLN A 138 -7.57 -5.01 13.96
C GLN A 138 -7.06 -3.59 13.67
N TYR A 139 -7.01 -3.21 12.39
CA TYR A 139 -6.43 -1.93 11.99
C TYR A 139 -7.16 -0.75 12.65
N TYR A 140 -8.49 -0.72 12.48
CA TYR A 140 -9.33 0.35 13.01
C TYR A 140 -9.28 0.43 14.54
N ASP A 141 -9.21 -0.72 15.22
CA ASP A 141 -9.10 -0.78 16.68
C ASP A 141 -7.73 -0.29 17.19
N ALA A 142 -6.65 -0.68 16.51
CA ALA A 142 -5.30 -0.29 16.87
C ALA A 142 -5.11 1.24 16.79
N TYR A 143 -5.61 1.84 15.70
CA TYR A 143 -5.47 3.27 15.39
C TYR A 143 -6.67 4.12 15.82
N ARG A 144 -7.63 3.58 16.57
CA ARG A 144 -8.84 4.31 16.99
C ARG A 144 -8.58 5.68 17.64
N ARG A 145 -7.45 5.81 18.36
CA ARG A 145 -7.06 7.06 19.02
C ARG A 145 -6.42 8.09 18.08
N GLU A 146 -5.92 7.63 16.95
CA GLU A 146 -5.28 8.43 15.90
C GLU A 146 -6.27 8.75 14.78
N TRP A 147 -7.43 8.10 14.79
CA TRP A 147 -8.53 8.40 13.90
C TRP A 147 -9.07 9.80 14.17
N LEU A 148 -9.14 10.61 13.11
CA LEU A 148 -9.72 11.94 13.16
C LEU A 148 -11.24 11.85 13.06
N ASP A 149 -11.97 12.47 14.00
CA ASP A 149 -13.39 12.77 13.81
C ASP A 149 -13.53 13.82 12.70
N ALA A 150 -13.77 13.36 11.47
CA ALA A 150 -13.83 14.19 10.29
C ALA A 150 -14.93 15.25 10.39
N ARG A 151 -16.10 14.91 10.96
CA ARG A 151 -17.24 15.82 11.14
C ARG A 151 -16.96 16.83 12.25
N GLY A 152 -16.46 16.37 13.39
CA GLY A 152 -16.05 17.25 14.48
C GLY A 152 -14.97 18.25 14.07
N ALA A 153 -13.98 17.79 13.30
CA ALA A 153 -12.95 18.66 12.73
C ALA A 153 -13.56 19.67 11.75
N LEU A 154 -14.38 19.22 10.80
CA LEU A 154 -15.08 20.08 9.84
C LEU A 154 -15.88 21.19 10.52
N ASP A 155 -16.63 20.85 11.56
CA ASP A 155 -17.42 21.82 12.32
C ASP A 155 -16.55 22.80 13.10
N ALA A 156 -15.42 22.35 13.65
CA ALA A 156 -14.43 23.23 14.27
C ALA A 156 -13.86 24.24 13.25
N TRP A 157 -13.51 23.78 12.04
CA TRP A 157 -13.02 24.65 10.95
C TRP A 157 -14.07 25.65 10.48
N ARG A 158 -15.34 25.24 10.36
CA ARG A 158 -16.46 26.13 10.03
C ARG A 158 -16.68 27.18 11.11
N ARG A 159 -16.63 26.80 12.39
CA ARG A 159 -16.69 27.73 13.53
C ARG A 159 -15.54 28.72 13.54
N ALA A 160 -14.35 28.31 13.10
CA ALA A 160 -13.20 29.19 12.91
C ALA A 160 -13.29 30.10 11.66
N GLY A 161 -14.38 30.04 10.90
CA GLY A 161 -14.59 30.87 9.70
C GLY A 161 -13.78 30.44 8.48
N VAL A 162 -13.20 29.24 8.50
CA VAL A 162 -12.42 28.71 7.37
C VAL A 162 -13.37 28.14 6.31
N ARG A 163 -13.13 28.50 5.05
CA ARG A 163 -13.94 28.02 3.92
C ARG A 163 -13.70 26.51 3.72
N THR A 164 -14.78 25.73 3.70
CA THR A 164 -14.77 24.26 3.49
C THR A 164 -15.64 23.86 2.29
N PRO A 165 -15.23 24.20 1.05
CA PRO A 165 -16.08 24.16 -0.14
C PRO A 165 -16.42 22.76 -0.68
N SER A 166 -15.73 21.70 -0.24
CA SER A 166 -15.84 20.36 -0.82
C SER A 166 -16.11 19.26 0.21
N ALA A 167 -16.69 19.59 1.37
CA ALA A 167 -17.01 18.59 2.38
C ALA A 167 -18.28 17.79 1.99
N PRO A 168 -18.25 16.44 1.97
CA PRO A 168 -19.41 15.63 1.66
C PRO A 168 -20.55 15.82 2.69
N PRO A 169 -21.81 15.60 2.30
CA PRO A 169 -22.94 15.62 3.23
C PRO A 169 -22.80 14.47 4.25
N GLU A 170 -23.47 14.63 5.39
CA GLU A 170 -23.51 13.58 6.41
C GLU A 170 -24.25 12.35 5.87
N GLY A 171 -23.69 11.15 6.11
CA GLY A 171 -24.31 9.89 5.66
C GLY A 171 -23.94 9.43 4.24
N TYR A 172 -22.93 10.02 3.61
CA TYR A 172 -22.33 9.51 2.37
C TYR A 172 -21.23 8.46 2.61
N GLU A 173 -20.89 8.19 3.87
CA GLU A 173 -19.85 7.24 4.29
C GLU A 173 -20.32 5.79 4.27
#